data_AF-A0A1G2RWR8-F1
#
_entry.id   AF-A0A1G2RWR8-F1
#
_cell.length_a   1.000
_cell.length_b   1.000
_cell.length_c   1.000
_cell.angle_alpha   90.00
_cell.angle_beta   90.00
_cell.angle_gamma   90.00
#
_symmetry.space_group_name_H-M   'P 1'
#
loop_
_entity.id
_entity.type
_entity.pdbx_description
1 polymer ?
#
loop_
_entity_poly.entity_id
_entity_poly.type
_entity_poly.pdbx_seq_one_letter_code
_entity_poly.pdbx_strand_id
1 'polypeptide(L)'
;IAPPPAGKQVFVTSTPFQGNLGGPIGADAICQGLADAAGIGGLRAWNAWVSKIGPPPDHAKDRIADHPYFRLDNTPVANGVADLQSGTILAPINQDEFRNTVIGGLGNPNSQVWTGTEDNGNVSGNECSGWMDSGGPPFGSRGTIGNATQIDSNWTDETSSPWCNSQYRLYCFEQ
;
A
#
# COMPACT_ATOMS: atom_id res chain seq x y z
N ILE A 1 7.70 -19.60 -22.42
CA ILE A 1 7.31 -18.64 -21.37
C ILE A 1 8.01 -17.34 -21.73
N ALA A 2 7.28 -16.27 -22.05
CA ALA A 2 7.90 -14.98 -22.34
C ALA A 2 8.63 -14.50 -21.07
N PRO A 3 9.82 -13.86 -21.20
CA PRO A 3 10.46 -13.26 -20.03
C PRO A 3 9.46 -12.30 -19.38
N PRO A 4 9.43 -12.21 -18.03
CA PRO A 4 8.61 -11.24 -17.35
C PRO A 4 8.86 -9.85 -17.95
N PRO A 5 7.84 -8.98 -18.06
CA PRO A 5 8.04 -7.58 -18.41
C PRO A 5 9.17 -7.00 -17.56
N ALA A 6 9.98 -6.12 -18.13
CA ALA A 6 11.07 -5.44 -17.42
C ALA A 6 10.53 -4.41 -16.42
N GLY A 7 9.82 -4.87 -15.39
CA GLY A 7 9.20 -4.06 -14.36
C GLY A 7 9.05 -4.82 -13.04
N LYS A 8 8.63 -4.07 -12.03
CA LYS A 8 8.47 -4.51 -10.65
C LYS A 8 7.03 -4.94 -10.40
N GLN A 9 6.84 -5.82 -9.43
CA GLN A 9 5.52 -6.30 -9.05
C GLN A 9 4.92 -5.50 -7.89
N VAL A 10 3.59 -5.44 -7.85
CA VAL A 10 2.83 -4.87 -6.74
C VAL A 10 1.63 -5.75 -6.40
N PHE A 11 1.34 -5.89 -5.12
CA PHE A 11 0.17 -6.61 -4.61
C PHE A 11 -0.45 -5.90 -3.40
N VAL A 12 -1.67 -6.29 -3.02
CA VAL A 12 -2.33 -5.87 -1.78
C VAL A 12 -2.38 -7.05 -0.80
N THR A 13 -2.01 -6.89 0.47
CA THR A 13 -1.90 -8.03 1.39
C THR A 13 -3.19 -8.84 1.52
N SER A 14 -3.11 -10.18 1.59
CA SER A 14 -4.26 -11.08 1.77
C SER A 14 -4.96 -10.91 3.12
N THR A 15 -4.22 -10.47 4.13
CA THR A 15 -4.72 -10.20 5.48
C THR A 15 -4.69 -8.71 5.82
N PRO A 16 -5.64 -8.20 6.63
CA PRO A 16 -5.63 -6.83 7.11
C PRO A 16 -4.91 -6.69 8.46
N PHE A 17 -4.42 -5.48 8.76
CA PHE A 17 -3.63 -5.11 9.92
C PHE A 17 -4.17 -3.85 10.60
N GLN A 18 -3.95 -3.74 11.92
CA GLN A 18 -4.18 -2.50 12.65
C GLN A 18 -3.10 -1.45 12.32
N GLY A 19 -3.33 -0.19 12.70
CA GLY A 19 -2.43 0.92 12.39
C GLY A 19 -1.04 0.86 13.05
N ASN A 20 -0.85 0.01 14.06
CA ASN A 20 0.46 -0.24 14.64
C ASN A 20 1.21 -1.27 13.77
N LEU A 21 1.90 -0.76 12.76
CA LEU A 21 2.68 -1.54 11.81
C LEU A 21 4.16 -1.64 12.23
N GLY A 22 4.57 -0.94 13.30
CA GLY A 22 5.98 -0.79 13.66
C GLY A 22 6.70 0.27 12.82
N GLY A 23 5.96 1.27 12.34
CA GLY A 23 6.48 2.31 11.44
C GLY A 23 6.76 1.84 10.01
N PRO A 24 7.33 2.75 9.18
CA PRO A 24 8.05 2.51 7.95
C PRO A 24 8.38 1.06 7.60
N ILE A 25 9.44 0.68 8.31
CA ILE A 25 10.21 -0.55 8.20
C ILE A 25 9.43 -1.76 8.70
N GLY A 26 8.58 -1.59 9.71
CA GLY A 26 7.73 -2.68 10.18
C GLY A 26 6.67 -3.08 9.14
N ALA A 27 6.10 -2.09 8.43
CA ALA A 27 5.21 -2.36 7.31
C ALA A 27 5.93 -3.07 6.15
N ASP A 28 7.20 -2.72 5.87
CA ASP A 28 8.03 -3.45 4.89
C ASP A 28 8.26 -4.90 5.30
N ALA A 29 8.57 -5.14 6.58
CA ALA A 29 8.77 -6.50 7.09
C ALA A 29 7.50 -7.36 6.93
N ILE A 30 6.32 -6.76 7.09
CA ILE A 30 5.03 -7.43 6.80
C ILE A 30 4.94 -7.79 5.32
N CYS A 31 5.20 -6.83 4.43
CA CYS A 31 5.18 -7.07 2.98
C CYS A 31 6.16 -8.16 2.55
N GLN A 32 7.40 -8.13 3.05
CA GLN A 32 8.40 -9.15 2.78
C GLN A 32 7.95 -10.52 3.29
N GLY A 33 7.47 -10.61 4.52
CA GLY A 33 7.03 -11.88 5.11
C GLY A 33 5.89 -12.54 4.34
N LEU A 34 4.92 -11.75 3.86
CA LEU A 34 3.82 -12.25 3.03
C LEU A 34 4.30 -12.67 1.63
N ALA A 35 5.20 -11.88 1.03
CA ALA A 35 5.81 -12.24 -0.25
C ALA A 35 6.61 -13.56 -0.16
N ASP A 36 7.37 -13.75 0.92
CA ASP A 36 8.11 -14.98 1.20
C ASP A 36 7.16 -16.17 1.37
N ALA A 37 6.07 -16.00 2.13
CA ALA A 37 5.06 -17.04 2.35
C ALA A 37 4.35 -17.47 1.06
N ALA A 38 4.17 -16.55 0.11
CA ALA A 38 3.60 -16.83 -1.20
C ALA A 38 4.63 -17.31 -2.25
N GLY A 39 5.90 -17.39 -1.89
CA GLY A 39 6.98 -17.82 -2.80
C GLY A 39 7.32 -16.79 -3.88
N ILE A 40 6.93 -15.52 -3.69
CA ILE A 40 7.26 -14.39 -4.59
C ILE A 40 8.34 -13.46 -3.99
N GLY A 41 8.76 -13.69 -2.74
CA GLY A 41 9.80 -12.98 -2.02
C GLY A 41 11.21 -13.22 -2.60
N GLY A 42 11.75 -14.44 -2.47
CA GLY A 42 13.01 -14.80 -3.12
C GLY A 42 14.17 -13.84 -2.80
N LEU A 43 14.82 -13.28 -3.84
CA LEU A 43 15.87 -12.25 -3.70
C LEU A 43 15.32 -10.81 -3.79
N ARG A 44 13.99 -10.66 -3.81
CA ARG A 44 13.33 -9.37 -3.97
C ARG A 44 13.06 -8.77 -2.60
N ALA A 45 13.25 -7.47 -2.50
CA ALA A 45 12.77 -6.70 -1.36
C ALA A 45 11.37 -6.14 -1.68
N TRP A 46 10.54 -6.02 -0.65
CA TRP A 46 9.17 -5.52 -0.75
C TRP A 46 8.93 -4.42 0.27
N ASN A 47 8.56 -3.23 -0.22
CA ASN A 47 8.28 -2.09 0.63
C ASN A 47 6.78 -1.76 0.61
N ALA A 48 6.24 -1.42 1.77
CA ALA A 48 4.87 -1.01 1.94
C ALA A 48 4.66 0.45 1.48
N TRP A 49 3.56 0.70 0.74
CA TRP A 49 3.13 2.06 0.42
C TRP A 49 2.42 2.70 1.62
N VAL A 50 3.23 3.15 2.58
CA VAL A 50 2.78 3.92 3.73
C VAL A 50 3.69 5.13 3.94
N SER A 51 3.10 6.29 4.19
CA SER A 51 3.84 7.53 4.49
C SER A 51 3.76 7.87 5.97
N LYS A 52 4.79 8.55 6.46
CA LYS A 52 4.89 9.08 7.82
C LYS A 52 5.46 10.50 7.77
N ILE A 53 5.07 11.35 8.72
CA ILE A 53 5.65 12.68 8.89
C ILE A 53 7.12 12.51 9.24
N GLY A 54 7.96 13.09 8.40
CA GLY A 54 9.40 13.11 8.56
C GLY A 54 10.08 13.54 7.26
N PRO A 55 11.40 13.73 7.26
CA PRO A 55 12.13 13.92 6.03
C PRO A 55 12.11 12.62 5.19
N PRO A 56 12.37 12.70 3.88
CA PRO A 56 12.67 11.53 3.08
C PRO A 56 13.74 10.65 3.76
N PRO A 57 13.61 9.32 3.73
CA PRO A 57 12.62 8.56 2.97
C PRO A 57 11.38 8.16 3.81
N ASP A 58 10.79 9.02 4.63
CA ASP A 58 9.58 8.64 5.41
C ASP A 58 8.28 8.62 4.58
N HIS A 59 8.27 9.19 3.37
CA HIS A 59 7.11 9.17 2.47
C HIS A 59 7.13 7.91 1.59
N ALA A 60 5.95 7.34 1.31
CA ALA A 60 5.80 6.10 0.54
C ALA A 60 6.53 6.15 -0.82
N LYS A 61 6.40 7.28 -1.53
CA LYS A 61 7.04 7.50 -2.84
C LYS A 61 8.57 7.47 -2.82
N ASP A 62 9.18 7.88 -1.71
CA ASP A 62 10.64 7.98 -1.57
C ASP A 62 11.24 6.61 -1.18
N ARG A 63 10.38 5.64 -0.89
CA ARG A 63 10.75 4.31 -0.39
C ARG A 63 10.60 3.23 -1.45
N ILE A 64 10.10 3.55 -2.64
CA ILE A 64 9.94 2.59 -3.73
C ILE A 64 10.86 2.94 -4.90
N ALA A 65 11.31 1.92 -5.65
CA ALA A 65 12.12 2.12 -6.83
C ALA A 65 11.32 2.75 -7.98
N ASP A 66 11.97 3.58 -8.81
CA ASP A 66 11.33 4.15 -10.00
C ASP A 66 11.40 3.18 -11.18
N HIS A 67 10.33 2.38 -11.32
CA HIS A 67 10.16 1.36 -12.37
C HIS A 67 8.69 1.25 -12.77
N PRO A 68 8.40 0.70 -13.97
CA PRO A 68 7.06 0.25 -14.28
C PRO A 68 6.60 -0.82 -13.29
N TYR A 69 5.42 -0.62 -12.70
CA TYR A 69 4.80 -1.56 -11.77
C TYR A 69 3.68 -2.33 -12.44
N PHE A 70 3.65 -3.63 -12.17
CA PHE A 70 2.67 -4.57 -12.66
C PHE A 70 2.02 -5.32 -11.50
N ARG A 71 0.73 -5.61 -11.62
CA ARG A 71 0.07 -6.58 -10.76
C ARG A 71 0.66 -7.98 -11.00
N LEU A 72 0.43 -8.93 -10.08
CA LEU A 72 1.02 -10.28 -10.17
C LEU A 72 0.59 -11.10 -11.41
N ASP A 73 -0.47 -10.69 -12.10
CA ASP A 73 -0.91 -11.24 -13.39
C ASP A 73 -0.34 -10.49 -14.62
N ASN A 74 0.62 -9.60 -14.40
CA ASN A 74 1.27 -8.75 -15.40
C ASN A 74 0.38 -7.64 -16.00
N THR A 75 -0.72 -7.27 -15.33
CA THR A 75 -1.48 -6.06 -15.68
C THR A 75 -0.67 -4.82 -15.30
N PRO A 76 -0.44 -3.86 -16.21
CA PRO A 76 0.27 -2.61 -15.89
C PRO A 76 -0.53 -1.76 -14.90
N VAL A 77 0.13 -1.26 -13.85
CA VAL A 77 -0.45 -0.41 -12.81
C VAL A 77 0.09 1.03 -12.92
N ALA A 78 1.39 1.18 -13.16
CA ALA A 78 2.03 2.49 -13.31
C ALA A 78 3.29 2.35 -14.17
N ASN A 79 3.68 3.38 -14.92
CA ASN A 79 4.94 3.38 -15.67
C ASN A 79 6.15 3.81 -14.83
N GLY A 80 5.91 4.32 -13.63
CA GLY A 80 6.93 4.82 -12.70
C GLY A 80 6.29 5.52 -11.51
N VAL A 81 7.13 6.06 -10.62
CA VAL A 81 6.68 6.73 -9.38
C VAL A 81 5.85 7.97 -9.66
N ALA A 82 6.10 8.68 -10.77
CA ALA A 82 5.32 9.84 -11.17
C ALA A 82 3.85 9.51 -11.47
N ASP A 83 3.57 8.35 -12.09
CA ASP A 83 2.20 7.92 -12.38
C ASP A 83 1.41 7.64 -11.09
N LEU A 84 2.07 7.08 -10.07
CA LEU A 84 1.48 6.84 -8.75
C LEU A 84 1.10 8.16 -8.04
N GLN A 85 1.64 9.31 -8.45
CA GLN A 85 1.36 10.62 -7.85
C GLN A 85 0.48 11.50 -8.74
N SER A 86 0.02 10.98 -9.87
CA SER A 86 -0.71 11.75 -10.88
C SER A 86 -2.20 11.91 -10.59
N GLY A 87 -2.68 11.30 -9.49
CA GLY A 87 -4.10 11.21 -9.14
C GLY A 87 -4.84 10.06 -9.84
N THR A 88 -4.20 9.29 -10.73
CA THR A 88 -4.79 8.07 -11.32
C THR A 88 -3.72 7.03 -11.65
N ILE A 89 -4.03 5.75 -11.45
CA ILE A 89 -3.22 4.60 -11.86
C ILE A 89 -3.87 3.85 -13.03
N LEU A 90 -3.09 3.05 -13.76
CA LEU A 90 -3.55 2.37 -14.97
C LEU A 90 -4.51 1.20 -14.69
N ALA A 91 -4.36 0.56 -13.54
CA ALA A 91 -5.18 -0.57 -13.10
C ALA A 91 -5.20 -0.66 -11.57
N PRO A 92 -6.27 -1.23 -10.98
CA PRO A 92 -6.37 -1.39 -9.53
C PRO A 92 -5.35 -2.39 -9.00
N ILE A 93 -4.79 -2.11 -7.82
CA ILE A 93 -3.88 -3.00 -7.10
C ILE A 93 -4.70 -3.95 -6.22
N ASN A 94 -5.49 -4.81 -6.84
CA ASN A 94 -6.47 -5.67 -6.17
C ASN A 94 -6.16 -7.16 -6.27
N GLN A 95 -4.90 -7.56 -6.41
CA GLN A 95 -4.49 -8.96 -6.25
C GLN A 95 -3.63 -9.11 -5.01
N ASP A 96 -3.92 -10.15 -4.24
CA ASP A 96 -3.07 -10.54 -3.12
C ASP A 96 -1.83 -11.32 -3.54
N GLU A 97 -0.93 -11.59 -2.59
CA GLU A 97 0.32 -12.31 -2.81
C GLU A 97 0.12 -13.71 -3.42
N PHE A 98 -1.09 -14.27 -3.31
CA PHE A 98 -1.49 -15.56 -3.88
C PHE A 98 -2.21 -15.43 -5.24
N ARG A 99 -2.33 -14.20 -5.77
CA ARG A 99 -3.06 -13.84 -7.00
C ARG A 99 -4.58 -13.97 -6.88
N ASN A 100 -5.13 -13.98 -5.66
CA ASN A 100 -6.57 -13.86 -5.49
C ASN A 100 -7.00 -12.41 -5.66
N THR A 101 -8.10 -12.20 -6.36
CA THR A 101 -8.66 -10.86 -6.52
C THR A 101 -9.37 -10.42 -5.24
N VAL A 102 -8.91 -9.33 -4.65
CA VAL A 102 -9.62 -8.60 -3.60
C VAL A 102 -10.78 -7.84 -4.23
N ILE A 103 -12.00 -8.17 -3.81
CA ILE A 103 -13.24 -7.51 -4.25
C ILE A 103 -13.79 -6.61 -3.14
N GLY A 104 -14.52 -5.58 -3.54
CA GLY A 104 -15.02 -4.57 -2.61
C GLY A 104 -15.42 -3.30 -3.35
N GLY A 105 -15.12 -2.16 -2.74
CA GLY A 105 -15.46 -0.84 -3.24
C GLY A 105 -15.29 0.19 -2.14
N LEU A 106 -15.58 1.46 -2.44
CA LEU A 106 -15.45 2.56 -1.48
C LEU A 106 -16.23 2.25 -0.19
N GLY A 107 -15.58 2.47 0.96
CA GLY A 107 -16.18 2.19 2.28
C GLY A 107 -16.29 0.71 2.66
N ASN A 108 -15.79 -0.21 1.83
CA ASN A 108 -15.74 -1.64 2.17
C ASN A 108 -14.39 -1.99 2.81
N PRO A 109 -14.36 -2.40 4.09
CA PRO A 109 -13.10 -2.70 4.80
C PRO A 109 -12.31 -3.84 4.17
N ASN A 110 -12.96 -4.71 3.38
CA ASN A 110 -12.26 -5.78 2.68
C ASN A 110 -11.33 -5.27 1.56
N SER A 111 -11.54 -4.09 1.00
CA SER A 111 -10.65 -3.54 -0.05
C SER A 111 -9.92 -2.27 0.36
N GLN A 112 -10.16 -1.78 1.58
CA GLN A 112 -9.48 -0.62 2.13
C GLN A 112 -8.04 -0.96 2.56
N VAL A 113 -7.15 0.01 2.37
CA VAL A 113 -5.69 -0.15 2.50
C VAL A 113 -5.13 1.01 3.30
N TRP A 114 -4.29 0.76 4.30
CA TRP A 114 -3.57 1.84 4.98
C TRP A 114 -2.54 2.48 4.05
N THR A 115 -2.50 3.81 4.00
CA THR A 115 -1.56 4.55 3.15
C THR A 115 -0.91 5.74 3.85
N GLY A 116 -1.66 6.52 4.64
CA GLY A 116 -1.16 7.80 5.18
C GLY A 116 -0.69 8.78 4.09
N THR A 117 -1.12 8.58 2.85
CA THR A 117 -0.55 9.21 1.65
C THR A 117 -1.65 9.86 0.84
N GLU A 118 -1.51 11.15 0.56
CA GLU A 118 -2.37 11.90 -0.34
C GLU A 118 -2.19 11.45 -1.80
N ASP A 119 -3.12 11.81 -2.68
CA ASP A 119 -3.11 11.46 -4.11
C ASP A 119 -1.87 11.98 -4.88
N ASN A 120 -1.27 13.07 -4.40
CA ASN A 120 -0.03 13.66 -4.89
C ASN A 120 1.25 12.97 -4.33
N GLY A 121 1.09 11.91 -3.52
CA GLY A 121 2.16 11.14 -2.90
C GLY A 121 2.82 11.79 -1.67
N ASN A 122 2.29 12.91 -1.17
CA ASN A 122 2.74 13.50 0.08
C ASN A 122 2.08 12.80 1.28
N VAL A 123 2.70 12.97 2.44
CA VAL A 123 2.13 12.49 3.70
C VAL A 123 0.87 13.28 4.05
N SER A 124 -0.20 12.58 4.46
CA SER A 124 -1.49 13.19 4.80
C SER A 124 -1.55 13.78 6.21
N GLY A 125 -0.60 13.41 7.07
CA GLY A 125 -0.59 13.71 8.50
C GLY A 125 -1.53 12.85 9.34
N ASN A 126 -2.30 11.95 8.72
CA ASN A 126 -3.05 10.90 9.39
C ASN A 126 -2.36 9.57 9.11
N GLU A 127 -1.47 9.16 10.01
CA GLU A 127 -0.62 7.98 9.80
C GLU A 127 -0.46 7.16 11.08
N CYS A 128 -1.52 7.07 11.89
CA CYS A 128 -1.51 6.25 13.11
C CYS A 128 -0.32 6.50 14.04
N SER A 129 -0.03 7.79 14.28
CA SER A 129 1.15 8.25 15.05
C SER A 129 2.46 7.66 14.53
N GLY A 130 2.68 7.73 13.22
CA GLY A 130 3.85 7.15 12.56
C GLY A 130 3.80 5.63 12.47
N TRP A 131 2.60 5.07 12.35
CA TRP A 131 2.25 3.64 12.32
C TRP A 131 2.68 2.89 13.58
N MET A 132 2.55 3.55 14.73
CA MET A 132 2.89 3.02 16.05
C MET A 132 1.65 2.88 16.95
N ASP A 133 0.49 3.36 16.51
CA ASP A 133 -0.74 3.34 17.29
C ASP A 133 -1.79 2.41 16.69
N SER A 134 -2.46 1.68 17.57
CA SER A 134 -3.61 0.80 17.26
C SER A 134 -4.82 1.15 18.13
N GLY A 135 -4.81 2.35 18.72
CA GLY A 135 -5.85 2.86 19.59
C GLY A 135 -7.14 3.22 18.86
N GLY A 136 -8.24 3.11 19.59
CA GLY A 136 -9.56 3.57 19.17
C GLY A 136 -10.02 4.78 20.00
N PRO A 137 -11.25 5.26 19.79
CA PRO A 137 -11.80 6.35 20.58
C PRO A 137 -11.80 6.03 22.08
N PRO A 138 -11.63 7.03 22.96
CA PRO A 138 -11.57 8.46 22.64
C PRO A 138 -10.15 9.01 22.39
N PHE A 139 -9.09 8.20 22.55
CA PHE A 139 -7.69 8.68 22.58
C PHE A 139 -6.80 8.16 21.44
N GLY A 140 -7.31 7.26 20.60
CA GLY A 140 -6.57 6.74 19.45
C GLY A 140 -6.34 7.80 18.37
N SER A 141 -5.31 7.58 17.56
CA SER A 141 -5.03 8.34 16.35
C SER A 141 -5.82 7.78 15.17
N ARG A 142 -5.67 8.44 14.01
CA ARG A 142 -6.31 8.06 12.75
C ARG A 142 -5.26 7.87 11.66
N GLY A 143 -5.61 7.07 10.66
CA GLY A 143 -4.78 6.84 9.48
C GLY A 143 -5.56 7.14 8.21
N THR A 144 -4.94 7.76 7.20
CA THR A 144 -5.52 7.82 5.85
C THR A 144 -5.47 6.44 5.22
N ILE A 145 -6.54 6.12 4.50
CA ILE A 145 -6.68 4.89 3.75
C ILE A 145 -6.95 5.17 2.27
N GLY A 146 -6.49 4.27 1.43
CA GLY A 146 -6.90 4.12 0.04
C GLY A 146 -7.73 2.86 -0.16
N ASN A 147 -7.97 2.48 -1.41
CA ASN A 147 -8.76 1.31 -1.75
C ASN A 147 -8.27 0.58 -2.99
N ALA A 148 -8.00 -0.71 -2.79
CA ALA A 148 -7.38 -1.61 -3.74
C ALA A 148 -8.16 -1.72 -5.05
N THR A 149 -9.47 -1.51 -5.05
CA THR A 149 -10.31 -1.64 -6.25
C THR A 149 -10.42 -0.35 -7.07
N GLN A 150 -9.86 0.77 -6.60
CA GLN A 150 -9.96 2.06 -7.26
C GLN A 150 -8.74 2.33 -8.14
N ILE A 151 -8.92 3.24 -9.11
CA ILE A 151 -7.86 3.70 -10.00
C ILE A 151 -7.67 5.21 -9.95
N ASP A 152 -8.66 5.98 -9.49
CA ASP A 152 -8.56 7.42 -9.26
C ASP A 152 -7.89 7.69 -7.90
N SER A 153 -7.90 8.94 -7.43
CA SER A 153 -7.25 9.36 -6.17
C SER A 153 -7.58 8.46 -4.97
N ASN A 154 -8.76 7.83 -4.96
CA ASN A 154 -9.19 6.91 -3.91
C ASN A 154 -8.31 5.65 -3.79
N TRP A 155 -7.47 5.34 -4.78
CA TRP A 155 -6.55 4.21 -4.70
C TRP A 155 -5.59 4.37 -3.50
N THR A 156 -5.17 5.60 -3.21
CA THR A 156 -4.30 5.94 -2.07
C THR A 156 -4.97 6.83 -1.02
N ASP A 157 -5.93 7.66 -1.39
CA ASP A 157 -6.61 8.58 -0.48
C ASP A 157 -8.13 8.60 -0.75
N GLU A 158 -8.88 7.78 -0.02
CA GLU A 158 -10.36 7.77 -0.03
C GLU A 158 -10.97 8.98 0.72
N THR A 159 -10.18 10.00 1.09
CA THR A 159 -10.60 11.15 1.91
C THR A 159 -11.22 10.76 3.26
N SER A 160 -10.91 9.54 3.72
CA SER A 160 -11.38 9.00 4.99
C SER A 160 -10.21 8.63 5.88
N SER A 161 -10.36 8.93 7.18
CA SER A 161 -9.33 8.64 8.18
C SER A 161 -9.94 7.89 9.36
N PRO A 162 -10.10 6.55 9.25
CA PRO A 162 -10.59 5.71 10.33
C PRO A 162 -9.62 5.64 11.50
N TRP A 163 -10.14 5.14 12.64
CA TRP A 163 -9.34 4.88 13.83
C TRP A 163 -8.34 3.76 13.60
N CYS A 164 -7.17 3.87 14.23
CA CYS A 164 -6.07 2.93 14.01
C CYS A 164 -6.27 1.54 14.62
N ASN A 165 -7.33 1.34 15.42
CA ASN A 165 -7.77 0.02 15.86
C ASN A 165 -8.51 -0.78 14.78
N SER A 166 -8.92 -0.14 13.67
CA SER A 166 -9.50 -0.81 12.51
C SER A 166 -8.45 -1.65 11.77
N GLN A 167 -8.90 -2.65 11.02
CA GLN A 167 -8.02 -3.53 10.24
C GLN A 167 -8.16 -3.26 8.75
N TYR A 168 -7.07 -2.86 8.09
CA TYR A 168 -7.01 -2.64 6.64
C TYR A 168 -5.76 -3.28 6.04
N ARG A 169 -5.78 -3.51 4.72
CA ARG A 169 -4.67 -4.16 4.01
C ARG A 169 -3.50 -3.20 3.82
N LEU A 170 -2.40 -3.68 3.25
CA LEU A 170 -1.26 -2.86 2.80
C LEU A 170 -1.01 -3.08 1.31
N TYR A 171 -0.52 -2.08 0.59
CA TYR A 171 0.09 -2.32 -0.71
C TYR A 171 1.58 -2.60 -0.53
N CYS A 172 2.09 -3.59 -1.26
CA CYS A 172 3.47 -4.04 -1.21
C CYS A 172 4.10 -3.94 -2.60
N PHE A 173 5.14 -3.11 -2.73
CA PHE A 173 5.85 -2.81 -3.97
C PHE A 173 7.23 -3.47 -3.97
N GLU A 174 7.53 -4.23 -5.03
CA GLU A 174 8.85 -4.84 -5.26
C GLU A 174 9.92 -3.75 -5.49
N GLN A 175 11.11 -3.93 -4.93
CA GLN A 175 12.27 -3.03 -5.05
C GLN A 175 13.29 -3.53 -6.06
#